data_AF-A0A522XQL4-F1
#
_entry.id   AF-A0A522XQL4-F1
#
_cell.length_a   1.000
_cell.length_b   1.000
_cell.length_c   1.000
_cell.angle_alpha   90.00
_cell.angle_beta   90.00
_cell.angle_gamma   90.00
#
_symmetry.space_group_name_H-M   'P 1'
#
loop_
_entity.id
_entity.type
_entity.pdbx_description
1 polymer ?
#
loop_
_entity_poly.entity_id
_entity_poly.type
_entity_poly.pdbx_seq_one_letter_code
_entity_poly.pdbx_strand_id
1 'polypeptide(L)'
;MADFNFLEDLAKRVKSERVNLHQVDEELKSVNMRLHELPLKKPTESTFAKMIGVQYEDQMEQLEKMKQSLESQKDQLATSIKKDTDTFITEMSSPELVIPLDPKPVFRDGNVLFHYRDSAKFQNLFDFLGELLGLSTPLVVKDVLLSSSEIIVKVSNEYDAKQKFISGINEIQKTLTIKKK
;
A
#
# COMPACT_ATOMS: atom_id res chain seq x y z
N MET A 1 -2.02 21.15 0.48
CA MET A 1 -2.28 20.63 -0.87
C MET A 1 -1.57 19.29 -0.99
N ALA A 2 -2.30 18.20 -1.15
CA ALA A 2 -1.70 16.93 -1.51
C ALA A 2 -1.34 16.93 -2.99
N ASP A 3 -0.14 16.45 -3.30
CA ASP A 3 0.35 16.24 -4.65
C ASP A 3 0.67 14.76 -4.88
N PHE A 4 1.07 14.42 -6.10
CA PHE A 4 1.46 13.05 -6.43
C PHE A 4 2.66 12.54 -5.62
N ASN A 5 3.56 13.41 -5.14
CA ASN A 5 4.68 12.99 -4.30
C ASN A 5 4.20 12.49 -2.95
N PHE A 6 3.30 13.25 -2.31
CA PHE A 6 2.66 12.83 -1.07
C PHE A 6 1.92 11.50 -1.23
N LEU A 7 1.16 11.35 -2.32
CA LEU A 7 0.41 10.11 -2.60
C LEU A 7 1.32 8.92 -2.89
N GLU A 8 2.45 9.14 -3.57
CA GLU A 8 3.47 8.11 -3.82
C GLU A 8 4.08 7.60 -2.50
N ASP A 9 4.44 8.51 -1.60
CA ASP A 9 4.99 8.15 -0.29
C ASP A 9 3.97 7.43 0.58
N LEU A 10 2.71 7.86 0.53
CA LEU A 10 1.60 7.22 1.25
C LEU A 10 1.35 5.80 0.73
N ALA A 11 1.28 5.63 -0.60
CA ALA A 11 1.13 4.32 -1.23
C ALA A 11 2.31 3.39 -0.90
N LYS A 12 3.54 3.93 -0.91
CA LYS A 12 4.74 3.18 -0.50
C LYS A 12 4.66 2.73 0.96
N ARG A 13 4.18 3.59 1.86
CA ARG A 13 4.00 3.25 3.28
C ARG A 13 2.98 2.15 3.46
N VAL A 14 1.81 2.26 2.84
CA VAL A 14 0.75 1.23 2.90
C VAL A 14 1.28 -0.12 2.41
N LYS A 15 2.01 -0.15 1.28
CA LYS A 15 2.64 -1.38 0.79
C LYS A 15 3.63 -1.97 1.81
N SER A 16 4.49 -1.14 2.40
CA SER A 16 5.46 -1.59 3.41
C SER A 16 4.78 -2.12 4.67
N GLU A 17 3.75 -1.44 5.17
CA GLU A 17 3.02 -1.85 6.37
C GLU A 17 2.26 -3.16 6.16
N ARG A 18 1.70 -3.40 4.96
CA ARG A 18 1.07 -4.68 4.61
C ARG A 18 2.05 -5.84 4.61
N VAL A 19 3.28 -5.62 4.13
CA VAL A 19 4.36 -6.64 4.22
C VAL A 19 4.70 -6.92 5.68
N ASN A 20 4.86 -5.88 6.51
CA ASN A 20 5.13 -6.04 7.93
C ASN A 20 3.98 -6.76 8.66
N LEU A 21 2.72 -6.45 8.31
CA LEU A 21 1.55 -7.11 8.86
C LEU A 21 1.58 -8.62 8.56
N HIS A 22 1.93 -8.99 7.32
CA HIS A 22 2.06 -10.40 6.95
C HIS A 22 3.17 -11.11 7.75
N GLN A 23 4.31 -10.45 7.97
CA GLN A 23 5.39 -11.00 8.79
C GLN A 23 4.94 -11.21 10.25
N VAL A 24 4.26 -10.23 10.85
CA VAL A 24 3.69 -10.35 12.20
C VAL A 24 2.68 -11.49 12.29
N ASP A 25 1.85 -11.70 11.26
CA ASP A 25 0.91 -12.82 11.22
C ASP A 25 1.62 -14.18 11.17
N GLU A 26 2.70 -14.32 10.40
CA GLU A 26 3.50 -15.55 10.36
C GLU A 26 4.22 -15.81 11.70
N GLU A 27 4.76 -14.76 12.33
CA GLU A 27 5.34 -14.86 13.67
C GLU A 27 4.30 -15.28 14.70
N LEU A 28 3.11 -14.70 14.68
CA LEU A 28 2.00 -15.09 15.56
C LEU A 28 1.62 -16.56 15.38
N LYS A 29 1.58 -17.08 14.15
CA LYS A 29 1.33 -18.52 13.91
C LYS A 29 2.40 -19.38 14.56
N SER A 30 3.68 -19.03 14.38
CA SER A 30 4.81 -19.73 15.00
C SER A 30 4.73 -19.71 16.53
N VAL A 31 4.45 -18.56 17.14
CA VAL A 31 4.32 -18.41 18.59
C VAL A 31 3.14 -19.20 19.13
N ASN A 32 1.97 -19.14 18.49
CA ASN A 32 0.80 -19.92 18.89
C ASN A 32 1.05 -21.43 18.81
N MET A 33 1.78 -21.90 17.78
CA MET A 33 2.18 -23.30 17.67
C MET A 33 3.09 -23.72 18.83
N ARG A 34 4.09 -22.91 19.17
CA ARG A 34 4.98 -23.17 20.33
C ARG A 34 4.21 -23.18 21.65
N LEU A 35 3.31 -22.22 21.86
CA LEU A 35 2.45 -22.18 23.06
C LEU A 35 1.58 -23.44 23.20
N HIS A 36 1.10 -24.00 22.08
CA HIS A 36 0.34 -25.25 22.09
C HIS A 36 1.20 -26.48 22.38
N GLU A 37 2.44 -26.53 21.86
CA GLU A 37 3.35 -27.66 22.06
C GLU A 37 4.01 -27.71 23.43
N LEU A 38 4.28 -26.54 24.02
CA LEU A 38 5.07 -26.42 25.26
C LEU A 38 4.48 -27.21 26.44
N PRO A 39 3.15 -27.17 26.71
CA PRO A 39 2.53 -28.01 27.74
C PRO A 39 2.74 -29.51 27.53
N LEU A 40 2.81 -29.97 26.26
CA LEU A 40 3.00 -31.38 25.92
C LEU A 40 4.44 -31.82 26.15
N LYS A 41 5.41 -30.93 25.92
CA LYS A 41 6.85 -31.20 26.04
C LYS A 41 7.38 -30.98 27.47
N LYS A 42 6.75 -30.07 28.24
CA LYS A 42 7.17 -29.66 29.59
C LYS A 42 7.46 -30.81 30.56
N PRO A 43 6.64 -31.89 30.65
CA PRO A 43 6.94 -32.99 31.58
C PRO A 43 8.26 -33.70 31.26
N THR A 44 8.51 -33.93 29.97
CA THR A 44 9.72 -34.60 29.47
C THR A 44 10.95 -33.71 29.68
N GLU A 45 10.87 -32.46 29.25
CA GLU A 45 11.97 -31.49 29.34
C GLU A 45 12.34 -31.16 30.80
N SER A 46 11.33 -30.98 31.67
CA SER A 46 11.55 -30.74 33.09
C SER A 46 12.21 -31.94 33.78
N THR A 47 11.80 -33.16 33.42
CA THR A 47 12.41 -34.39 33.96
C THR A 47 13.85 -34.53 33.49
N PHE A 48 14.11 -34.30 32.19
CA PHE A 48 15.45 -34.35 31.63
C PHE A 48 16.38 -33.32 32.29
N ALA A 49 15.94 -32.07 32.45
CA ALA A 49 16.70 -31.01 33.11
C ALA A 49 17.11 -31.40 34.54
N LYS A 50 16.17 -31.97 35.32
CA LYS A 50 16.45 -32.50 36.67
C LYS A 50 17.50 -33.61 36.64
N MET A 51 17.44 -34.52 35.68
CA MET A 51 18.38 -35.65 35.56
C MET A 51 19.81 -35.21 35.25
N ILE A 52 19.99 -34.14 34.47
CA ILE A 52 21.32 -33.61 34.13
C ILE A 52 21.79 -32.48 35.07
N GLY A 53 21.02 -32.18 36.11
CA GLY A 53 21.39 -31.18 37.13
C GLY A 53 21.27 -29.72 36.68
N VAL A 54 20.44 -29.42 35.67
CA VAL A 54 20.20 -28.04 35.21
C VAL A 54 18.78 -27.58 35.57
N GLN A 55 18.59 -26.25 35.66
CA GLN A 55 17.29 -25.66 35.90
C GLN A 55 16.48 -25.63 34.59
N TYR A 56 15.24 -26.11 34.64
CA TYR A 56 14.29 -25.94 33.54
C TYR A 56 13.75 -24.52 33.54
N GLU A 57 13.96 -23.78 32.45
CA GLU A 57 13.36 -22.46 32.23
C GLU A 57 12.04 -22.61 31.47
N ASP A 58 10.94 -22.21 32.11
CA ASP A 58 9.64 -22.21 31.46
C ASP A 58 9.50 -20.98 30.56
N GLN A 59 9.48 -21.20 29.25
CA GLN A 59 9.34 -20.13 28.26
C GLN A 59 7.88 -19.68 28.08
N MET A 60 6.91 -20.29 28.76
CA MET A 60 5.48 -19.97 28.60
C MET A 60 5.18 -18.49 28.81
N GLU A 61 5.69 -17.89 29.89
CA GLU A 61 5.46 -16.46 30.18
C GLU A 61 6.10 -15.54 29.13
N GLN A 62 7.29 -15.90 28.61
CA GLN A 62 7.96 -15.14 27.56
C GLN A 62 7.19 -15.22 26.23
N LEU A 63 6.71 -16.41 25.87
CA LEU A 63 5.90 -16.64 24.68
C LEU A 63 4.55 -15.92 24.75
N GLU A 64 3.90 -15.88 25.93
CA GLU A 64 2.66 -15.12 26.13
C GLU A 64 2.88 -13.61 26.00
N LYS A 65 3.96 -13.06 26.58
CA LYS A 65 4.34 -11.64 26.40
C LYS A 65 4.63 -11.31 24.95
N MET A 66 5.37 -12.17 24.25
CA MET A 66 5.66 -11.99 22.83
C MET A 66 4.37 -12.04 21.99
N LYS A 67 3.45 -12.97 22.27
CA LYS A 67 2.15 -13.04 21.62
C LYS A 67 1.36 -11.74 21.79
N GLN A 68 1.23 -11.24 23.02
CA GLN A 68 0.52 -9.99 23.30
C GLN A 68 1.14 -8.79 22.57
N SER A 69 2.48 -8.72 22.53
CA SER A 69 3.20 -7.67 21.79
C SER A 69 2.90 -7.74 20.29
N LEU A 70 2.95 -8.94 19.71
CA LEU A 70 2.67 -9.15 18.28
C LEU A 70 1.20 -8.86 17.93
N GLU A 71 0.25 -9.25 18.79
CA GLU A 71 -1.18 -8.90 18.63
C GLU A 71 -1.39 -7.38 18.66
N SER A 72 -0.74 -6.68 19.60
CA SER A 72 -0.81 -5.22 19.65
C SER A 72 -0.18 -4.57 18.41
N GLN A 73 0.96 -5.07 17.94
CA GLN A 73 1.61 -4.59 16.73
C GLN A 73 0.74 -4.82 15.49
N LYS A 74 0.09 -5.98 15.40
CA LYS A 74 -0.87 -6.31 14.33
C LYS A 74 -2.02 -5.31 14.28
N ASP A 75 -2.63 -5.01 15.43
CA ASP A 75 -3.75 -4.06 15.50
C ASP A 75 -3.32 -2.63 15.13
N GLN A 76 -2.12 -2.22 15.57
CA GLN A 76 -1.53 -0.93 15.20
C GLN A 76 -1.28 -0.83 13.70
N LEU A 77 -0.67 -1.85 13.08
CA LEU A 77 -0.42 -1.90 11.64
C LEU A 77 -1.73 -1.90 10.86
N ALA A 78 -2.72 -2.69 11.25
CA ALA A 78 -4.02 -2.72 10.59
C ALA A 78 -4.73 -1.36 10.64
N THR A 79 -4.64 -0.68 11.79
CA THR A 79 -5.18 0.68 11.96
C THR A 79 -4.43 1.70 11.11
N SER A 80 -3.10 1.63 11.06
CA SER A 80 -2.26 2.51 10.24
C SER A 80 -2.57 2.36 8.75
N ILE A 81 -2.59 1.11 8.26
CA ILE A 81 -2.92 0.79 6.86
C ILE A 81 -4.29 1.34 6.49
N LYS A 82 -5.29 1.14 7.35
CA LYS A 82 -6.64 1.65 7.11
C LYS A 82 -6.65 3.17 7.02
N LYS A 83 -6.03 3.84 8.00
CA LYS A 83 -5.93 5.30 8.05
C LYS A 83 -5.24 5.86 6.80
N ASP A 84 -4.09 5.32 6.42
CA ASP A 84 -3.33 5.79 5.27
C ASP A 84 -4.06 5.49 3.96
N THR A 85 -4.79 4.38 3.87
CA THR A 85 -5.68 4.09 2.73
C THR A 85 -6.82 5.12 2.64
N ASP A 86 -7.48 5.44 3.76
CA ASP A 86 -8.54 6.45 3.81
C ASP A 86 -8.03 7.85 3.45
N THR A 87 -6.82 8.20 3.92
CA THR A 87 -6.12 9.42 3.53
C THR A 87 -5.79 9.43 2.04
N PHE A 88 -5.27 8.33 1.48
CA PHE A 88 -4.96 8.23 0.06
C PHE A 88 -6.22 8.47 -0.79
N ILE A 89 -7.32 7.79 -0.46
CA ILE A 89 -8.59 7.95 -1.18
C ILE A 89 -9.10 9.40 -1.08
N THR A 90 -8.99 10.01 0.10
CA THR A 90 -9.47 11.38 0.33
C THR A 90 -8.67 12.40 -0.48
N GLU A 91 -7.34 12.32 -0.42
CA GLU A 91 -6.45 13.26 -1.10
C GLU A 91 -6.46 13.04 -2.63
N MET A 92 -6.49 11.78 -3.09
CA MET A 92 -6.61 11.47 -4.53
C MET A 92 -7.97 11.94 -5.10
N SER A 93 -9.04 11.89 -4.30
CA SER A 93 -10.37 12.37 -4.71
C SER A 93 -10.55 13.88 -4.57
N SER A 94 -9.54 14.61 -4.08
CA SER A 94 -9.62 16.04 -3.86
C SER A 94 -9.70 16.82 -5.19
N PRO A 95 -10.62 17.79 -5.33
CA PRO A 95 -10.62 18.69 -6.49
C PRO A 95 -9.38 19.59 -6.55
N GLU A 96 -8.64 19.72 -5.44
CA GLU A 96 -7.39 20.50 -5.35
C GLU A 96 -6.13 19.65 -5.58
N LEU A 97 -6.28 18.42 -6.07
CA LEU A 97 -5.16 17.52 -6.36
C LEU A 97 -4.18 18.15 -7.35
N VAL A 98 -2.92 18.24 -6.95
CA VAL A 98 -1.85 18.79 -7.81
C VAL A 98 -1.09 17.64 -8.49
N ILE A 99 -1.13 17.63 -9.81
CA ILE A 99 -0.40 16.65 -10.64
C ILE A 99 0.81 17.37 -11.26
N PRO A 100 2.06 16.95 -10.95
CA PRO A 100 3.26 17.66 -11.36
C PRO A 100 3.62 17.35 -12.81
N LEU A 101 2.83 17.83 -13.77
CA LEU A 101 3.11 17.70 -15.21
C LEU A 101 4.04 18.82 -15.70
N ASP A 102 4.87 18.49 -16.68
CA ASP A 102 5.60 19.47 -17.48
C ASP A 102 4.57 20.32 -18.29
N PRO A 103 4.67 21.66 -18.27
CA PRO A 103 3.77 22.51 -19.03
C PRO A 103 3.88 22.34 -20.55
N LYS A 104 4.97 21.74 -21.06
CA LYS A 104 5.22 21.53 -22.48
C LYS A 104 5.01 20.05 -22.85
N PRO A 105 3.83 19.67 -23.35
CA PRO A 105 3.60 18.30 -23.80
C PRO A 105 4.39 17.99 -25.08
N VAL A 106 4.60 16.70 -25.31
CA VAL A 106 5.25 16.18 -26.52
C VAL A 106 4.18 15.59 -27.44
N PHE A 107 4.24 15.94 -28.73
CA PHE A 107 3.34 15.39 -29.74
C PHE A 107 4.04 14.25 -30.47
N ARG A 108 3.42 13.06 -30.50
CA ARG A 108 3.98 11.89 -31.17
C ARG A 108 2.87 11.00 -31.72
N ASP A 109 2.94 10.69 -33.01
CA ASP A 109 2.09 9.70 -33.68
C ASP A 109 0.58 9.88 -33.42
N GLY A 110 0.11 11.14 -33.47
CA GLY A 110 -1.30 11.47 -33.20
C GLY A 110 -1.71 11.41 -31.72
N ASN A 111 -0.74 11.38 -30.79
CA ASN A 111 -0.94 11.47 -29.36
C ASN A 111 -0.28 12.72 -28.77
N VAL A 112 -0.82 13.17 -27.64
CA VAL A 112 -0.21 14.17 -26.75
C VAL A 112 0.28 13.47 -25.50
N LEU A 113 1.57 13.61 -25.20
CA LEU A 113 2.26 13.00 -24.07
C LEU A 113 2.57 14.09 -23.04
N PHE A 114 2.10 13.91 -21.81
CA PHE A 114 2.46 14.75 -20.67
C PHE A 114 3.44 13.98 -19.79
N HIS A 115 4.67 14.49 -19.67
CA HIS A 115 5.66 13.96 -18.76
C HIS A 115 5.48 14.57 -17.37
N TYR A 116 5.88 13.84 -16.35
CA TYR A 116 6.02 14.42 -15.01
C TYR A 116 7.25 15.33 -14.95
N ARG A 117 7.15 16.39 -14.16
CA ARG A 117 8.26 17.31 -13.89
C ARG A 117 9.44 16.56 -13.28
N ASP A 118 10.64 17.04 -13.58
CA ASP A 118 11.91 16.52 -13.06
C ASP A 118 12.12 15.02 -13.35
N SER A 119 11.44 14.48 -14.37
CA SER A 119 11.45 13.04 -14.69
C SER A 119 10.99 12.15 -13.53
N ALA A 120 10.14 12.69 -12.64
CA ALA A 120 9.56 11.95 -11.53
C ALA A 120 8.79 10.71 -12.00
N LYS A 121 8.75 9.69 -11.14
CA LYS A 121 7.99 8.46 -11.40
C LYS A 121 7.12 8.11 -10.20
N PHE A 122 5.87 7.77 -10.47
CA PHE A 122 4.84 7.53 -9.46
C PHE A 122 4.36 6.08 -9.47
N GLN A 123 5.31 5.14 -9.32
CA GLN A 123 5.04 3.72 -9.44
C GLN A 123 4.09 3.23 -8.35
N ASN A 124 4.34 3.58 -7.08
CA ASN A 124 3.53 3.09 -5.97
C ASN A 124 2.13 3.68 -6.00
N LEU A 125 2.00 4.94 -6.38
CA LEU A 125 0.71 5.62 -6.57
C LEU A 125 -0.13 4.85 -7.57
N PHE A 126 0.38 4.57 -8.78
CA PHE A 126 -0.42 3.92 -9.82
C PHE A 126 -0.70 2.46 -9.51
N ASP A 127 0.26 1.72 -8.93
CA ASP A 127 0.00 0.33 -8.51
C ASP A 127 -1.10 0.27 -7.46
N PHE A 128 -1.02 1.15 -6.45
CA PHE A 128 -1.98 1.19 -5.36
C PHE A 128 -3.34 1.68 -5.84
N LEU A 129 -3.37 2.69 -6.71
CA LEU A 129 -4.58 3.15 -7.36
C LEU A 129 -5.22 2.06 -8.22
N GLY A 130 -4.42 1.31 -8.98
CA GLY A 130 -4.89 0.16 -9.76
C GLY A 130 -5.51 -0.91 -8.87
N GLU A 131 -4.86 -1.24 -7.76
CA GLU A 131 -5.40 -2.17 -6.75
C GLU A 131 -6.75 -1.69 -6.21
N LEU A 132 -6.85 -0.43 -5.79
CA LEU A 132 -8.09 0.15 -5.25
C LEU A 132 -9.23 0.13 -6.28
N LEU A 133 -8.92 0.36 -7.56
CA LEU A 133 -9.87 0.36 -8.65
C LEU A 133 -10.18 -1.04 -9.20
N GLY A 134 -9.37 -2.06 -8.86
CA GLY A 134 -9.46 -3.39 -9.47
C GLY A 134 -9.00 -3.41 -10.93
N LEU A 135 -8.05 -2.54 -11.28
CA LEU A 135 -7.51 -2.36 -12.63
C LEU A 135 -6.01 -2.64 -12.67
N SER A 136 -5.52 -3.12 -13.81
CA SER A 136 -4.08 -3.25 -14.08
C SER A 136 -3.44 -1.91 -14.43
N THR A 137 -2.19 -1.70 -14.05
CA THR A 137 -1.37 -0.57 -14.53
C THR A 137 -0.77 -0.88 -15.92
N PRO A 138 -0.68 0.09 -16.84
CA PRO A 138 -1.13 1.48 -16.74
C PRO A 138 -2.67 1.60 -16.78
N LEU A 139 -3.20 2.60 -16.08
CA LEU A 139 -4.65 2.81 -15.99
C LEU A 139 -5.15 3.45 -17.29
N VAL A 140 -6.15 2.82 -17.91
CA VAL A 140 -6.79 3.35 -19.11
C VAL A 140 -8.17 3.87 -18.75
N VAL A 141 -8.35 5.18 -18.85
CA VAL A 141 -9.64 5.85 -18.61
C VAL A 141 -10.03 6.57 -19.89
N LYS A 142 -10.97 5.97 -20.63
CA LYS A 142 -11.38 6.40 -21.97
C LYS A 142 -10.15 6.49 -22.91
N ASP A 143 -9.79 7.70 -23.32
CA ASP A 143 -8.69 7.99 -24.25
C ASP A 143 -7.39 8.42 -23.55
N VAL A 144 -7.34 8.28 -22.21
CA VAL A 144 -6.19 8.67 -21.38
C VAL A 144 -5.56 7.42 -20.81
N LEU A 145 -4.28 7.22 -21.10
CA LEU A 145 -3.44 6.22 -20.48
C LEU A 145 -2.58 6.90 -19.42
N LEU A 146 -2.73 6.48 -18.17
CA LEU A 146 -2.02 6.99 -17.01
C LEU A 146 -1.01 5.94 -16.55
N SER A 147 0.27 6.27 -16.64
CA SER A 147 1.37 5.38 -16.25
C SER A 147 2.28 6.05 -15.23
N SER A 148 3.20 5.29 -14.65
CA SER A 148 4.12 5.80 -13.64
C SER A 148 5.12 6.83 -14.16
N SER A 149 5.37 6.90 -15.47
CA SER A 149 6.34 7.84 -16.06
C SER A 149 5.71 8.96 -16.88
N GLU A 150 4.51 8.73 -17.42
CA GLU A 150 3.87 9.68 -18.34
C GLU A 150 2.37 9.44 -18.45
N ILE A 151 1.70 10.45 -19.02
CA ILE A 151 0.28 10.40 -19.37
C ILE A 151 0.15 10.57 -20.87
N ILE A 152 -0.49 9.61 -21.53
CA ILE A 152 -0.67 9.60 -22.98
C ILE A 152 -2.14 9.82 -23.29
N VAL A 153 -2.46 10.82 -24.12
CA VAL A 153 -3.81 11.10 -24.58
C VAL A 153 -3.91 10.92 -26.09
N LYS A 154 -4.86 10.09 -26.54
CA LYS A 154 -5.07 9.74 -27.95
C LYS A 154 -5.78 10.85 -28.74
N VAL A 155 -5.10 11.98 -28.91
CA VAL A 155 -5.51 13.12 -29.74
C VAL A 155 -4.30 13.85 -30.29
N SER A 156 -4.49 14.62 -31.35
CA SER A 156 -3.44 15.43 -31.99
C SER A 156 -3.42 16.90 -31.54
N ASN A 157 -4.40 17.33 -30.73
CA ASN A 157 -4.55 18.71 -30.28
C ASN A 157 -4.33 18.83 -28.76
N GLU A 158 -3.56 19.84 -28.34
CA GLU A 158 -3.22 20.07 -26.93
C GLU A 158 -4.43 20.41 -26.05
N TYR A 159 -5.34 21.25 -26.55
CA TYR A 159 -6.52 21.67 -25.80
C TYR A 159 -7.43 20.47 -25.54
N ASP A 160 -7.69 19.67 -26.58
CA ASP A 160 -8.46 18.44 -26.45
C ASP A 160 -7.79 17.44 -25.51
N ALA A 161 -6.46 17.36 -25.54
CA ALA A 161 -5.69 16.50 -24.64
C ALA A 161 -5.87 16.92 -23.18
N LYS A 162 -5.80 18.21 -22.88
CA LYS A 162 -6.03 18.76 -21.54
C LYS A 162 -7.47 18.48 -21.06
N GLN A 163 -8.47 18.68 -21.92
CA GLN A 163 -9.88 18.38 -21.59
C GLN A 163 -10.08 16.89 -21.26
N LYS A 164 -9.54 16.00 -22.09
CA LYS A 164 -9.63 14.55 -21.88
C LYS A 164 -8.88 14.12 -20.61
N PHE A 165 -7.69 14.66 -20.37
CA PHE A 165 -6.94 14.42 -19.14
C PHE A 165 -7.74 14.81 -17.88
N ILE A 166 -8.27 16.04 -17.84
CA ILE A 166 -9.11 16.51 -16.72
C ILE A 166 -10.33 15.58 -16.55
N SER A 167 -10.99 15.21 -17.64
CA SER A 167 -12.13 14.28 -17.61
C SER A 167 -11.75 12.91 -17.03
N GLY A 168 -10.60 12.36 -17.42
CA GLY A 168 -10.09 11.08 -16.93
C GLY A 168 -9.77 11.10 -15.43
N ILE A 169 -9.11 12.17 -14.94
CA ILE A 169 -8.86 12.35 -13.50
C ILE A 169 -10.18 12.46 -12.74
N ASN A 170 -11.12 13.29 -13.21
CA ASN A 170 -12.43 13.44 -12.56
C ASN A 170 -13.20 12.11 -12.47
N GLU A 171 -13.05 11.22 -13.44
CA GLU A 171 -13.68 9.90 -13.44
C GLU A 171 -13.05 8.96 -12.40
N ILE A 172 -11.73 8.98 -12.27
CA ILE A 172 -11.02 8.29 -11.18
C ILE A 172 -11.50 8.80 -9.81
N GLN A 173 -11.53 10.13 -9.62
CA GLN A 173 -11.96 10.75 -8.37
C GLN A 173 -13.40 10.38 -8.00
N LYS A 174 -14.32 10.37 -8.97
CA LYS A 174 -15.70 9.91 -8.76
C LYS A 174 -15.75 8.44 -8.34
N THR A 175 -14.97 7.59 -8.99
CA THR A 175 -14.94 6.15 -8.71
C THR A 175 -14.41 5.86 -7.31
N LEU A 176 -13.34 6.56 -6.90
CA LEU A 176 -12.80 6.49 -5.54
C LEU A 176 -13.80 7.00 -4.49
N THR A 177 -14.50 8.10 -4.78
CA THR A 177 -15.53 8.64 -3.88
C THR A 177 -16.69 7.66 -3.66
N ILE A 178 -17.06 6.89 -4.70
CA ILE A 178 -18.07 5.83 -4.57
C ILE A 178 -17.54 4.69 -3.69
N LYS A 179 -16.29 4.26 -3.88
CA LYS A 179 -15.65 3.20 -3.07
C LYS A 179 -15.42 3.58 -1.61
N LYS A 180 -15.38 4.88 -1.29
CA LYS A 180 -15.29 5.39 0.08
C LYS A 180 -16.59 5.19 0.88
N LYS A 181 -17.74 5.08 0.21
CA LYS A 181 -19.06 4.87 0.84
C LYS A 181 -19.35 3.40 1.03
#